data_AF-A0A953KJZ0-F1
#
_entry.id   AF-A0A953KJZ0-F1
#
_cell.length_a   1.000
_cell.length_b   1.000
_cell.length_c   1.000
_cell.angle_alpha   90.00
_cell.angle_beta   90.00
_cell.angle_gamma   90.00
#
_symmetry.space_group_name_H-M   'P 1'
#
loop_
_entity.id
_entity.type
_entity.pdbx_description
1 polymer ?
#
loop_
_entity_poly.entity_id
_entity_poly.type
_entity_poly.pdbx_seq_one_letter_code
_entity_poly.pdbx_strand_id
1 'polypeptide(L)'
;MNYEIVEMVPFSGSEAKVYSIIPEGEEETLFEKFVDEHILSYKDEIKDILKRLKQIGHTTGAREGFFKHEGDNEFVRKYGKYVWALYDDEERKLRLYCIRFANVAIILGGGGYKDKSVIKWQDDKKLSE
;
A
#
# COMPACT_ATOMS: atom_id res chain seq x y z
N MET A 1 8.56 14.41 -13.25
CA MET A 1 7.28 14.16 -12.56
C MET A 1 7.45 14.71 -11.18
N ASN A 2 6.76 15.81 -10.87
CA ASN A 2 6.77 16.35 -9.51
C ASN A 2 5.72 15.61 -8.66
N TYR A 3 5.96 15.57 -7.36
CA TYR A 3 5.06 14.95 -6.39
C TYR A 3 5.40 15.47 -4.99
N GLU A 4 4.45 15.34 -4.08
CA GLU A 4 4.62 15.61 -2.65
C GLU A 4 4.41 14.33 -1.85
N ILE A 5 5.17 14.15 -0.77
CA ILE A 5 4.95 13.10 0.22
C ILE A 5 4.32 13.74 1.44
N VAL A 6 3.11 13.32 1.79
CA VAL A 6 2.33 13.91 2.89
C VAL A 6 2.08 12.87 3.98
N GLU A 7 2.05 13.31 5.23
CA GLU A 7 1.76 12.44 6.37
C GLU A 7 0.27 12.15 6.46
N MET A 8 -0.08 10.86 6.53
CA MET A 8 -1.44 10.42 6.78
C MET A 8 -1.73 10.46 8.29
N VAL A 9 -1.99 11.67 8.80
CA VAL A 9 -2.16 11.97 10.23
C VAL A 9 -3.07 10.97 10.98
N PRO A 10 -4.22 10.51 10.44
CA PRO A 10 -5.06 9.54 11.15
C PRO A 10 -4.42 8.16 11.39
N PHE A 11 -3.42 7.79 10.60
CA PHE A 11 -2.76 6.49 10.66
C PHE A 11 -1.36 6.57 11.26
N SER A 12 -0.71 7.73 11.22
CA SER A 12 0.57 7.96 11.88
C SER A 12 0.45 8.01 13.40
N GLY A 13 1.39 7.38 14.10
CA GLY A 13 1.42 7.35 15.56
C GLY A 13 2.84 7.24 16.12
N SER A 14 2.94 6.83 17.39
CA SER A 14 4.23 6.71 18.10
C SER A 14 5.09 5.55 17.61
N GLU A 15 4.48 4.52 17.02
CA GLU A 15 5.17 3.29 16.61
C GLU A 15 5.65 3.33 15.16
N ALA A 16 4.91 4.01 14.29
CA ALA A 16 5.33 4.25 12.91
C ALA A 16 4.64 5.47 12.30
N LYS A 17 5.31 6.07 11.32
CA LYS A 17 4.76 7.12 10.47
C LYS A 17 4.22 6.53 9.16
N VAL A 18 3.03 6.97 8.78
CA VAL A 18 2.34 6.57 7.56
C VAL A 18 2.25 7.79 6.66
N TYR A 19 2.77 7.66 5.44
CA TYR A 19 2.74 8.71 4.43
C TYR A 19 2.02 8.23 3.17
N SER A 20 1.64 9.14 2.29
CA SER A 20 1.26 8.83 0.91
C SER A 20 1.74 9.93 -0.04
N ILE A 21 1.53 9.73 -1.34
CA ILE A 21 2.05 10.58 -2.41
C ILE A 21 0.89 11.34 -3.04
N ILE A 22 1.06 12.65 -3.25
CA ILE A 22 0.20 13.47 -4.09
C ILE A 22 0.96 13.74 -5.41
N PRO A 23 0.50 13.18 -6.54
CA PRO A 23 1.07 13.52 -7.86
C PRO A 23 0.82 14.98 -8.24
N GLU A 24 1.71 15.57 -9.02
CA GLU A 24 1.53 16.92 -9.55
C GLU A 24 0.22 17.07 -10.33
N GLY A 25 -0.58 18.08 -9.96
CA GLY A 25 -1.88 18.36 -10.57
C GLY A 25 -3.07 17.63 -9.94
N GLU A 26 -2.83 16.82 -8.92
CA GLU A 26 -3.86 16.10 -8.17
C GLU A 26 -4.11 16.74 -6.79
N GLU A 27 -5.34 16.60 -6.28
CA GLU A 27 -5.70 17.08 -4.93
C GLU A 27 -5.61 15.96 -3.87
N GLU A 28 -5.75 14.70 -4.31
CA GLU A 28 -5.83 13.53 -3.44
C GLU A 28 -4.55 12.70 -3.51
N THR A 29 -4.23 12.05 -2.39
CA THR A 29 -3.15 11.08 -2.35
C THR A 29 -3.50 9.82 -3.14
N LEU A 30 -2.47 9.09 -3.59
CA LEU A 30 -2.65 7.77 -4.21
C LEU A 30 -3.44 6.80 -3.32
N PHE A 31 -3.27 6.90 -2.00
CA PHE A 31 -4.01 6.08 -1.04
C PHE A 31 -5.49 6.47 -0.95
N GLU A 32 -5.81 7.77 -0.92
CA GLU A 32 -7.20 8.24 -0.88
C GLU A 32 -7.96 7.79 -2.13
N LYS A 33 -7.36 7.98 -3.31
CA LYS A 33 -7.92 7.48 -4.58
C LYS A 33 -8.17 5.98 -4.54
N PHE A 34 -7.20 5.20 -4.03
CA PHE A 34 -7.36 3.75 -3.88
C PHE A 34 -8.55 3.39 -2.98
N VAL A 35 -8.74 4.10 -1.86
CA VAL A 35 -9.88 3.87 -0.96
C VAL A 35 -11.19 4.19 -1.67
N ASP A 36 -11.29 5.35 -2.32
CA ASP A 36 -12.53 5.81 -2.95
C ASP A 36 -12.95 4.92 -4.13
N GLU A 37 -11.99 4.44 -4.91
CA GLU A 37 -12.25 3.50 -6.01
C GLU A 37 -12.84 2.16 -5.53
N HIS A 38 -12.49 1.70 -4.33
CA HIS A 38 -12.76 0.33 -3.88
C HIS A 38 -13.69 0.24 -2.67
N ILE A 39 -14.02 1.35 -2.00
CA ILE A 39 -14.85 1.37 -0.78
C ILE A 39 -16.25 0.76 -0.99
N LEU A 40 -16.81 0.91 -2.20
CA LEU A 40 -18.14 0.38 -2.53
C LEU A 40 -18.12 -1.13 -2.81
N SER A 41 -17.09 -1.62 -3.52
CA SER A 41 -17.01 -3.02 -3.98
C SER A 41 -16.27 -3.95 -3.01
N TYR A 42 -15.38 -3.40 -2.17
CA TYR A 42 -14.50 -4.15 -1.27
C TYR A 42 -14.50 -3.57 0.15
N LYS A 43 -15.70 -3.20 0.64
CA LYS A 43 -15.88 -2.48 1.91
C LYS A 43 -15.19 -3.13 3.11
N ASP A 44 -15.31 -4.45 3.27
CA ASP A 44 -14.73 -5.17 4.41
C ASP A 44 -13.21 -5.24 4.31
N GLU A 45 -12.65 -5.46 3.10
CA GLU A 45 -11.21 -5.45 2.88
C GLU A 45 -10.61 -4.06 3.12
N ILE A 46 -11.29 -2.98 2.67
CA ILE A 46 -10.87 -1.61 2.97
C ILE A 46 -10.90 -1.37 4.48
N LYS A 47 -11.98 -1.74 5.17
CA LYS A 47 -12.08 -1.56 6.63
C LYS A 47 -10.92 -2.25 7.36
N ASP A 48 -10.54 -3.44 6.93
CA ASP A 48 -9.42 -4.15 7.52
C ASP A 48 -8.07 -3.52 7.19
N ILE A 49 -7.87 -3.03 5.96
CA ILE A 49 -6.69 -2.23 5.58
C ILE A 49 -6.57 -1.01 6.50
N LEU A 50 -7.65 -0.25 6.68
CA LEU A 50 -7.66 0.93 7.56
C LEU A 50 -7.33 0.57 9.02
N LYS A 51 -7.87 -0.56 9.51
CA LYS A 51 -7.57 -1.08 10.85
C LYS A 51 -6.10 -1.46 10.98
N ARG A 52 -5.52 -2.11 9.96
CA ARG A 52 -4.11 -2.49 9.93
C ARG A 52 -3.20 -1.27 9.90
N LEU A 53 -3.55 -0.23 9.13
CA LEU A 53 -2.78 1.03 9.11
C LEU A 53 -2.78 1.71 10.47
N LYS A 54 -3.93 1.77 11.15
CA LYS A 54 -3.99 2.28 12.53
C LYS A 54 -3.13 1.44 13.48
N GLN A 55 -3.19 0.12 13.38
CA GLN A 55 -2.37 -0.77 14.21
C GLN A 55 -0.87 -0.54 13.98
N ILE A 56 -0.46 -0.38 12.72
CA ILE A 56 0.93 -0.10 12.33
C ILE A 56 1.43 1.18 13.00
N GLY A 57 0.72 2.30 12.83
CA GLY A 57 1.21 3.57 13.37
C GLY A 57 1.13 3.69 14.88
N HIS A 58 0.14 3.07 15.51
CA HIS A 58 -0.19 3.33 16.92
C HIS A 58 0.13 2.18 17.89
N THR A 59 0.41 0.97 17.42
CA THR A 59 0.51 -0.20 18.34
C THR A 59 1.68 -1.14 18.07
N THR A 60 2.04 -1.36 16.81
CA THR A 60 2.96 -2.47 16.48
C THR A 60 4.20 -2.06 15.71
N GLY A 61 4.21 -0.87 15.11
CA GLY A 61 5.12 -0.50 14.05
C GLY A 61 4.81 -1.26 12.75
N ALA A 62 5.55 -0.93 11.70
CA ALA A 62 5.41 -1.55 10.38
C ALA A 62 6.11 -2.92 10.32
N ARG A 63 5.68 -3.90 11.12
CA ARG A 63 6.31 -5.24 11.18
C ARG A 63 6.29 -5.93 9.83
N GLU A 64 7.41 -6.56 9.45
CA GLU A 64 7.57 -7.21 8.15
C GLU A 64 6.49 -8.27 7.85
N GLY A 65 6.05 -9.02 8.86
CA GLY A 65 5.00 -10.04 8.69
C GLY A 65 3.62 -9.51 8.28
N PHE A 66 3.42 -8.18 8.23
CA PHE A 66 2.21 -7.57 7.69
C PHE A 66 2.28 -7.32 6.19
N PHE A 67 3.40 -7.65 5.57
CA PHE A 67 3.67 -7.30 4.19
C PHE A 67 4.13 -8.52 3.41
N LYS A 68 3.71 -8.57 2.15
CA LYS A 68 4.21 -9.53 1.17
C LYS A 68 5.09 -8.77 0.18
N HIS A 69 6.31 -9.24 0.01
CA HIS A 69 7.21 -8.66 -0.99
C HIS A 69 6.64 -8.89 -2.40
N GLU A 70 6.71 -7.87 -3.26
CA GLU A 70 6.18 -7.92 -4.62
C GLU A 70 7.24 -7.53 -5.66
N GLY A 71 7.08 -8.03 -6.87
CA GLY A 71 8.07 -7.91 -7.95
C GLY A 71 8.79 -9.25 -8.23
N ASP A 72 9.08 -9.49 -9.51
CA ASP A 72 9.78 -10.69 -9.93
C ASP A 72 11.31 -10.56 -9.78
N ASN A 73 12.03 -11.62 -10.14
CA ASN A 73 13.48 -11.66 -10.02
C ASN A 73 14.18 -10.56 -10.85
N GLU A 74 13.59 -10.15 -11.98
CA GLU A 74 14.16 -9.11 -12.82
C GLU A 74 13.96 -7.73 -12.19
N PHE A 75 12.74 -7.44 -11.72
CA PHE A 75 12.43 -6.22 -10.99
C PHE A 75 13.30 -6.08 -9.75
N VAL A 76 13.43 -7.13 -8.95
CA VAL A 76 14.25 -7.13 -7.73
C VAL A 76 15.72 -6.91 -8.07
N ARG A 77 16.24 -7.48 -9.17
CA ARG A 77 17.62 -7.24 -9.61
C ARG A 77 17.83 -5.78 -10.03
N LYS A 78 16.88 -5.20 -10.74
CA LYS A 78 17.01 -3.87 -11.33
C LYS A 78 16.76 -2.75 -10.33
N TYR A 79 15.76 -2.92 -9.47
CA TYR A 79 15.28 -1.87 -8.59
C TYR A 79 15.36 -2.22 -7.12
N GLY A 80 15.68 -3.46 -6.75
CA GLY A 80 15.73 -3.88 -5.34
C GLY A 80 14.38 -4.31 -4.77
N LYS A 81 14.37 -4.63 -3.47
CA LYS A 81 13.22 -5.16 -2.74
C LYS A 81 12.41 -4.07 -2.01
N TYR A 82 11.89 -3.10 -2.76
CA TYR A 82 11.27 -1.91 -2.17
C TYR A 82 9.75 -1.87 -2.23
N VAL A 83 9.11 -2.71 -3.06
CA VAL A 83 7.66 -2.72 -3.22
C VAL A 83 7.06 -3.86 -2.42
N TRP A 84 6.12 -3.51 -1.55
CA TRP A 84 5.45 -4.42 -0.64
C TRP A 84 3.94 -4.26 -0.76
N ALA A 85 3.20 -5.36 -0.79
CA ALA A 85 1.75 -5.34 -0.60
C ALA A 85 1.42 -5.51 0.88
N LEU A 86 0.51 -4.69 1.41
CA LEU A 86 -0.09 -4.94 2.71
C LEU A 86 -0.90 -6.24 2.63
N TYR A 87 -0.57 -7.19 3.51
CA TYR A 87 -1.04 -8.56 3.40
C TYR A 87 -1.28 -9.17 4.79
N ASP A 88 -2.46 -9.73 4.98
CA ASP A 88 -2.85 -10.41 6.21
C ASP A 88 -3.80 -11.60 6.03
N ASP A 89 -4.43 -11.73 4.86
CA ASP A 89 -5.34 -12.84 4.54
C ASP A 89 -5.14 -13.28 3.07
N GLU A 90 -5.05 -14.59 2.86
CA GLU A 90 -4.94 -15.25 1.56
C GLU A 90 -6.19 -15.13 0.70
N GLU A 91 -7.35 -14.92 1.31
CA GLU A 91 -8.62 -14.80 0.60
C GLU A 91 -8.85 -13.38 0.05
N ARG A 92 -8.14 -12.38 0.56
CA ARG A 92 -8.24 -10.99 0.12
C ARG A 92 -7.81 -10.81 -1.31
N LYS A 93 -8.60 -10.01 -2.03
CA LYS A 93 -8.41 -9.75 -3.46
C LYS A 93 -7.87 -8.35 -3.71
N LEU A 94 -8.03 -7.44 -2.76
CA LEU A 94 -7.54 -6.07 -2.84
C LEU A 94 -6.14 -5.96 -2.22
N ARG A 95 -5.23 -5.29 -2.94
CA ARG A 95 -3.85 -5.07 -2.49
C ARG A 95 -3.53 -3.59 -2.48
N LEU A 96 -3.10 -3.10 -1.33
CA LEU A 96 -2.49 -1.78 -1.19
C LEU A 96 -0.97 -1.94 -1.23
N TYR A 97 -0.31 -1.23 -2.14
CA TYR A 97 1.15 -1.24 -2.24
C TYR A 97 1.79 -0.11 -1.43
N CYS A 98 2.99 -0.37 -0.93
CA CYS A 98 3.76 0.60 -0.17
C CYS A 98 5.27 0.36 -0.28
N ILE A 99 6.02 1.39 0.06
CA ILE A 99 7.44 1.28 0.43
C ILE A 99 7.54 1.22 1.95
N ARG A 100 8.31 0.26 2.47
CA ARG A 100 8.53 0.07 3.91
C ARG A 100 9.94 0.48 4.33
N PHE A 101 10.03 1.35 5.33
CA PHE A 101 11.29 1.78 5.95
C PHE A 101 11.42 1.18 7.35
N ALA A 102 11.95 -0.05 7.39
CA ALA A 102 12.00 -0.85 8.60
C ALA A 102 10.65 -0.79 9.35
N ASN A 103 10.66 -0.88 10.67
CA ASN A 103 9.41 -0.86 11.44
C ASN A 103 8.86 0.56 11.69
N VAL A 104 9.54 1.62 11.21
CA VAL A 104 9.30 3.00 11.66
C VAL A 104 8.51 3.86 10.68
N ALA A 105 8.48 3.52 9.40
CA ALA A 105 7.68 4.26 8.43
C ALA A 105 7.23 3.44 7.22
N ILE A 106 6.10 3.83 6.63
CA ILE A 106 5.64 3.35 5.33
C ILE A 106 5.16 4.53 4.47
N ILE A 107 5.36 4.42 3.15
CA ILE A 107 4.79 5.33 2.16
C ILE A 107 3.82 4.53 1.31
N LEU A 108 2.53 4.84 1.44
CA LEU A 108 1.43 4.22 0.73
C LEU A 108 1.36 4.77 -0.71
N GLY A 109 1.32 3.85 -1.67
CA GLY A 109 0.97 4.16 -3.04
C GLY A 109 -0.50 3.85 -3.29
N GLY A 110 -0.80 3.52 -4.55
CA GLY A 110 -2.08 2.97 -4.94
C GLY A 110 -2.14 1.45 -4.76
N GLY A 111 -3.02 0.83 -5.54
CA GLY A 111 -3.28 -0.59 -5.45
C GLY A 111 -4.47 -0.96 -6.30
N GLY A 112 -4.95 -2.19 -6.14
CA GLY A 112 -6.16 -2.60 -6.81
C GLY A 112 -6.50 -4.05 -6.61
N TYR A 113 -7.54 -4.47 -7.33
CA TYR A 113 -7.96 -5.85 -7.39
C TYR A 113 -6.89 -6.69 -8.08
N LYS A 114 -6.44 -7.75 -7.41
CA LYS A 114 -5.65 -8.80 -8.04
C LYS A 114 -6.53 -10.01 -8.25
N ASP A 115 -6.80 -10.32 -9.52
CA ASP A 115 -7.44 -11.58 -9.87
C ASP A 115 -6.54 -12.75 -9.44
N LYS A 116 -7.11 -13.82 -8.87
CA LYS A 116 -6.34 -15.00 -8.44
C LYS A 116 -5.62 -15.71 -9.61
N SER A 117 -6.03 -15.43 -10.85
CA SER A 117 -5.36 -15.85 -12.08
C SER A 117 -4.18 -14.96 -12.50
N VAL A 118 -4.13 -13.72 -12.01
CA VAL A 118 -3.04 -12.78 -12.25
C VAL A 118 -1.95 -13.04 -11.21
N ILE A 119 -0.86 -13.67 -11.62
CA ILE A 119 0.25 -14.00 -10.72
C ILE A 119 1.04 -12.73 -10.35
N LYS A 120 1.08 -11.71 -11.23
CA LYS A 120 1.98 -10.54 -11.11
C LYS A 120 1.25 -9.21 -11.27
N TRP A 121 1.58 -8.24 -10.43
CA TRP A 121 0.97 -6.90 -10.50
C TRP A 121 1.47 -6.08 -11.71
N GLN A 122 2.68 -6.35 -12.19
CA GLN A 122 3.27 -5.68 -13.35
C GLN A 122 2.63 -6.07 -14.69
N ASP A 123 1.90 -7.19 -14.70
CA ASP A 123 1.20 -7.66 -15.90
C ASP A 123 -0.20 -7.02 -16.00
N ASP A 124 -0.64 -6.26 -14.99
CA ASP A 124 -1.90 -5.53 -14.97
C ASP A 124 -1.65 -4.02 -15.02
N LYS A 125 -2.16 -3.36 -16.07
CA LYS A 125 -2.01 -1.92 -16.25
C LYS A 125 -2.56 -1.11 -15.07
N LYS A 126 -3.68 -1.54 -14.47
CA LYS A 126 -4.31 -0.83 -13.35
C LYS A 126 -3.49 -0.96 -12.07
N LEU A 127 -2.77 -2.07 -11.89
CA LEU A 127 -1.91 -2.28 -10.72
C LEU A 127 -0.52 -1.65 -10.86
N SER A 128 -0.14 -1.23 -12.08
CA SER A 128 1.20 -0.70 -12.40
C SER A 128 1.24 0.78 -12.76
N GLU A 129 0.10 1.44 -12.85
CA GLU A 129 -0.06 2.90 -12.83
C GLU A 129 -0.03 3.44 -11.39
#